data_AF-A0A533RCJ8-F1
#
_entry.id   AF-A0A533RCJ8-F1
#
_cell.length_a   1.000
_cell.length_b   1.000
_cell.length_c   1.000
_cell.angle_alpha   90.00
_cell.angle_beta   90.00
_cell.angle_gamma   90.00
#
_symmetry.space_group_name_H-M   'P 1'
#
loop_
_entity.id
_entity.type
_entity.pdbx_description
1 polymer ?
#
loop_
_entity_poly.entity_id
_entity_poly.type
_entity_poly.pdbx_seq_one_letter_code
_entity_poly.pdbx_strand_id
1 'polypeptide(L)'
;MHQEIRLHGHLDDTIEYFAVMAARDAYTRYFFESAGDSLRFFSPGNEFVLGREQVQHRGNGGSFCEYMFGVDQPIADLAKTDVRNRLVLYGAVYKDENQLEFTGQTEGRNSYEKLFFEGNALYNCFFFLTGSVAGTLREQQENIARLLGKTLKRSEHVGLGDDAELIDEIYSLLGHRSSLYIIKLINKKHKAYHDAFQELYFTYKSIPDEEFQALQRRAELWGIDRYQQERIRIDVMYKHPDNQRIVDEYKNILIDCNRKGSINQPENARLTRLKTLSVRNKIPSALFYTLDEMLKHDKLVNLDEQDYLAETRQVLEGIFLAEAQIDASITAEDMKLLLHAKRQATENRDHTFEHILLETGKACDEKIHEGGDLAPLEHFSYIITYFDRYDNAYAHINELAFMENIKYSEEKIRSLLGNKKEFDTLDPKLWEELFFRQIFENKYLSQFGRKKIHCLAKGLKAIEESRLAVPDLLAQLRAIEAEENLYGVLLTHVKERIRNFYSRYNTRTEQDALMQEIADELRNKGLAVGEIPPAMFRDVVVNIKKEAIYLHNLLPKIVAERDVALREDFLDNSGLDRFYVEELEREYFELNNLDMEDLYLIRKGYAV
;
A
#
# COMPACT_ATOMS: atom_id res chain seq x y z
N MET A 1 -16.57 42.56 28.77
CA MET A 1 -15.19 42.77 29.23
C MET A 1 -15.11 42.36 30.69
N HIS A 2 -14.33 41.32 30.99
CA HIS A 2 -13.95 40.92 32.34
C HIS A 2 -12.61 41.53 32.71
N GLN A 3 -12.28 41.47 34.00
CA GLN A 3 -10.98 41.76 34.54
C GLN A 3 -10.30 40.45 34.91
N GLU A 4 -8.98 40.42 34.83
CA GLU A 4 -8.17 39.26 35.17
C GLU A 4 -7.13 39.61 36.22
N ILE A 5 -6.96 38.73 37.20
CA ILE A 5 -5.79 38.73 38.09
C ILE A 5 -4.99 37.48 37.78
N ARG A 6 -3.76 37.68 37.31
CA ARG A 6 -2.81 36.60 37.00
C ARG A 6 -1.75 36.54 38.08
N LEU A 7 -1.55 35.37 38.65
CA LEU A 7 -0.49 35.04 39.58
C LEU A 7 0.40 33.98 38.95
N HIS A 8 1.69 34.26 38.86
CA HIS A 8 2.70 33.35 38.34
C HIS A 8 3.74 33.09 39.44
N GLY A 9 4.14 31.83 39.60
CA GLY A 9 5.24 31.47 40.48
C GLY A 9 5.76 30.06 40.25
N HIS A 10 6.73 29.68 41.07
CA HIS A 10 7.35 28.37 41.07
C HIS A 10 7.17 27.74 42.45
N LEU A 11 6.73 26.48 42.49
CA LEU A 11 6.61 25.73 43.74
C LEU A 11 7.96 25.13 44.16
N ASP A 12 8.70 24.63 43.19
CA ASP A 12 10.05 24.08 43.36
C ASP A 12 10.84 24.18 42.03
N ASP A 13 11.97 23.48 41.94
CA ASP A 13 12.80 23.43 40.72
C ASP A 13 12.13 22.70 39.54
N THR A 14 11.01 22.01 39.76
CA THR A 14 10.33 21.16 38.78
C THR A 14 9.00 21.75 38.33
N ILE A 15 8.21 22.35 39.22
CA ILE A 15 6.84 22.78 38.99
C ILE A 15 6.72 24.30 38.96
N GLU A 16 6.19 24.80 37.86
CA GLU A 16 5.78 26.19 37.65
C GLU A 16 4.25 26.25 37.60
N TYR A 17 3.65 27.33 38.10
CA TYR A 17 2.19 27.50 38.10
C TYR A 17 1.77 28.87 37.59
N PHE A 18 0.69 28.89 36.82
CA PHE A 18 -0.02 30.10 36.42
C PHE A 18 -1.46 29.99 36.93
N ALA A 19 -1.86 30.90 37.81
CA ALA A 19 -3.21 30.96 38.33
C ALA A 19 -3.89 32.24 37.86
N VAL A 20 -5.03 32.11 37.21
CA VAL A 20 -5.80 33.23 36.69
C VAL A 20 -7.19 33.24 37.29
N MET A 21 -7.59 34.39 37.81
CA MET A 21 -8.94 34.69 38.26
C MET A 21 -9.57 35.67 37.29
N ALA A 22 -10.65 35.28 36.63
CA ALA A 22 -11.42 36.12 35.71
C ALA A 22 -12.79 36.45 36.33
N ALA A 23 -13.12 37.74 36.43
CA ALA A 23 -14.41 38.24 36.91
C ALA A 23 -14.68 39.67 36.43
N ARG A 24 -15.94 40.13 36.41
CA ARG A 24 -16.24 41.55 36.10
C ARG A 24 -15.64 42.54 37.11
N ASP A 25 -15.58 42.15 38.39
CA ASP A 25 -15.03 42.95 39.50
C ASP A 25 -13.89 42.20 40.21
N ALA A 26 -12.89 41.71 39.45
CA ALA A 26 -11.84 40.83 39.97
C ALA A 26 -11.09 41.41 41.17
N TYR A 27 -10.77 42.71 41.15
CA TYR A 27 -9.99 43.39 42.19
C TYR A 27 -10.70 43.51 43.55
N THR A 28 -11.99 43.22 43.63
CA THR A 28 -12.75 43.26 44.89
C THR A 28 -12.78 41.91 45.63
N ARG A 29 -12.20 40.86 45.03
CA ARG A 29 -12.27 39.49 45.53
C ARG A 29 -10.86 38.96 45.81
N TYR A 30 -10.55 38.76 47.10
CA TYR A 30 -9.38 37.97 47.49
C TYR A 30 -9.65 36.50 47.15
N PHE A 31 -8.71 35.87 46.46
CA PHE A 31 -8.88 34.50 46.00
C PHE A 31 -7.70 33.58 46.31
N PHE A 32 -6.66 34.09 46.96
CA PHE A 32 -5.54 33.26 47.38
C PHE A 32 -4.99 33.67 48.75
N GLU A 33 -4.38 32.69 49.42
CA GLU A 33 -3.70 32.81 50.70
C GLU A 33 -2.37 32.03 50.59
N SER A 34 -1.26 32.66 50.97
CA SER A 34 0.04 31.99 51.08
C SER A 34 0.29 31.67 52.55
N ALA A 35 0.43 30.39 52.87
CA ALA A 35 0.65 29.90 54.22
C ALA A 35 1.85 28.93 54.22
N GLY A 36 3.02 29.44 54.64
CA GLY A 36 4.28 28.68 54.60
C GLY A 36 4.62 28.24 53.17
N ASP A 37 4.90 26.95 52.99
CA ASP A 37 5.22 26.33 51.70
C ASP A 37 3.96 25.91 50.90
N SER A 38 2.80 26.51 51.19
CA SER A 38 1.54 26.19 50.49
C SER A 38 0.83 27.44 49.99
N LEU A 39 0.24 27.31 48.80
CA LEU A 39 -0.55 28.35 48.16
C LEU A 39 -1.98 27.84 47.98
N ARG A 40 -2.91 28.50 48.65
CA ARG A 40 -4.32 28.13 48.68
C ARG A 40 -5.12 29.11 47.85
N PHE A 41 -5.84 28.62 46.85
CA PHE A 41 -6.83 29.36 46.09
C PHE A 41 -8.24 29.00 46.56
N PHE A 42 -9.11 29.98 46.77
CA PHE A 42 -10.43 29.72 47.33
C PHE A 42 -11.50 30.69 46.84
N SER A 43 -12.73 30.21 46.85
CA SER A 43 -13.95 30.98 46.64
C SER A 43 -15.09 30.31 47.40
N PRO A 44 -16.29 30.93 47.55
CA PRO A 44 -17.38 30.28 48.28
C PRO A 44 -17.67 28.86 47.79
N GLY A 45 -17.45 27.87 48.67
CA GLY A 45 -17.68 26.44 48.39
C GLY A 45 -16.58 25.73 47.58
N ASN A 46 -15.49 26.41 47.20
CA ASN A 46 -14.41 25.83 46.40
C ASN A 46 -13.04 26.16 46.97
N GLU A 47 -12.13 25.20 46.88
CA GLU A 47 -10.76 25.32 47.36
C GLU A 47 -9.81 24.49 46.50
N PHE A 48 -8.65 25.06 46.20
CA PHE A 48 -7.56 24.38 45.52
C PHE A 48 -6.24 24.76 46.19
N VAL A 49 -5.49 23.78 46.69
CA VAL A 49 -4.24 23.98 47.43
C VAL A 49 -3.08 23.40 46.65
N LEU A 50 -2.09 24.23 46.35
CA LEU A 50 -0.78 23.83 45.90
C LEU A 50 0.11 23.61 47.14
N GLY A 51 0.43 22.35 47.43
CA GLY A 51 1.41 22.00 48.45
C GLY A 51 2.79 21.73 47.84
N ARG A 52 3.72 21.26 48.66
CA ARG A 52 5.08 20.95 48.21
C ARG A 52 5.18 19.73 47.28
N GLU A 53 4.36 18.70 47.51
CA GLU A 53 4.45 17.42 46.78
C GLU A 53 3.13 17.03 46.08
N GLN A 54 2.04 17.73 46.38
CA GLN A 54 0.70 17.35 45.94
C GLN A 54 -0.21 18.56 45.80
N VAL A 55 -1.23 18.39 44.96
CA VAL A 55 -2.40 19.27 44.90
C VAL A 55 -3.53 18.70 45.75
N GLN A 56 -4.31 19.58 46.36
CA GLN A 56 -5.56 19.21 47.03
C GLN A 56 -6.69 20.04 46.45
N HIS A 57 -7.87 19.45 46.27
CA HIS A 57 -9.01 20.14 45.71
C HIS A 57 -10.30 19.81 46.45
N ARG A 58 -11.24 20.76 46.42
CA ARG A 58 -12.59 20.63 46.94
C ARG A 58 -13.53 21.55 46.19
N GLY A 59 -14.73 21.07 45.84
CA GLY A 59 -15.80 21.89 45.28
C GLY A 59 -16.27 21.44 43.91
N ASN A 60 -16.85 22.37 43.14
CA ASN A 60 -17.53 22.09 41.88
C ASN A 60 -16.62 21.94 40.66
N GLY A 61 -15.32 22.15 40.84
CA GLY A 61 -14.33 22.19 39.78
C GLY A 61 -13.96 20.85 39.13
N GLY A 62 -12.89 20.92 38.35
CA GLY A 62 -12.28 19.76 37.70
C GLY A 62 -10.90 20.07 37.14
N SER A 63 -10.37 19.12 36.38
CA SER A 63 -9.11 19.25 35.65
C SER A 63 -9.30 18.97 34.17
N PHE A 64 -8.51 19.63 33.33
CA PHE A 64 -8.46 19.34 31.91
C PHE A 64 -7.04 19.55 31.35
N CYS A 65 -6.71 18.78 30.32
CA CYS A 65 -5.43 18.86 29.61
C CYS A 65 -5.58 18.29 28.20
N GLU A 66 -4.69 18.67 27.29
CA GLU A 66 -4.61 18.04 25.97
C GLU A 66 -4.26 16.55 26.11
N TYR A 67 -4.93 15.67 25.36
CA TYR A 67 -4.50 14.27 25.26
C TYR A 67 -3.11 14.20 24.61
N MET A 68 -2.21 13.42 25.19
CA MET A 68 -0.95 13.08 24.51
C MET A 68 -1.17 11.88 23.59
N PHE A 69 -0.57 11.90 22.41
CA PHE A 69 -0.65 10.76 21.50
C PHE A 69 0.02 9.51 22.12
N GLY A 70 -0.60 8.33 21.94
CA GLY A 70 -0.12 7.06 22.50
C GLY A 70 -0.50 6.81 23.98
N VAL A 71 -1.39 7.62 24.54
CA VAL A 71 -1.97 7.40 25.87
C VAL A 71 -3.43 6.97 25.73
N ASP A 72 -3.92 6.17 26.67
CA ASP A 72 -5.31 5.71 26.70
C ASP A 72 -6.30 6.88 26.59
N GLN A 73 -6.95 6.95 25.43
CA GLN A 73 -8.05 7.86 25.16
C GLN A 73 -9.35 7.05 25.09
N PRO A 74 -10.42 7.43 25.80
CA PRO A 74 -11.71 6.76 25.69
C PRO A 74 -12.18 6.74 24.23
N ILE A 75 -12.67 5.60 23.74
CA ILE A 75 -13.11 5.43 22.34
C ILE A 75 -14.15 6.51 21.94
N ALA A 76 -15.04 6.89 22.87
CA ALA A 76 -16.04 7.94 22.64
C ALA A 76 -15.44 9.34 22.35
N ASP A 77 -14.25 9.62 22.89
CA ASP A 77 -13.49 10.84 22.64
C ASP A 77 -12.61 10.66 21.40
N LEU A 78 -11.89 9.54 21.28
CA LEU A 78 -11.01 9.23 20.15
C LEU A 78 -11.76 9.27 18.80
N ALA A 79 -13.00 8.81 18.79
CA ALA A 79 -13.85 8.73 17.60
C ALA A 79 -14.42 10.08 17.13
N LYS A 80 -14.16 11.17 17.87
CA LYS A 80 -14.55 12.54 17.51
C LYS A 80 -13.29 13.34 17.22
N THR A 81 -13.09 13.68 15.95
CA THR A 81 -11.89 14.40 15.47
C THR A 81 -11.72 15.78 16.11
N ASP A 82 -12.80 16.39 16.60
CA ASP A 82 -12.78 17.69 17.26
C ASP A 82 -12.48 17.64 18.77
N VAL A 83 -12.40 16.46 19.38
CA VAL A 83 -12.08 16.30 20.81
C VAL A 83 -10.57 16.18 20.99
N ARG A 84 -9.99 17.18 21.66
CA ARG A 84 -8.53 17.29 21.91
C ARG A 84 -8.16 17.12 23.38
N ASN A 85 -9.08 17.45 24.28
CA ASN A 85 -8.76 17.57 25.70
C ASN A 85 -9.47 16.52 26.54
N ARG A 86 -8.73 15.94 27.49
CA ARG A 86 -9.27 15.16 28.60
C ARG A 86 -9.91 16.13 29.58
N LEU A 87 -11.16 15.86 29.98
CA LEU A 87 -11.88 16.60 31.02
C LEU A 87 -12.30 15.65 32.13
N VAL A 88 -11.94 15.97 33.37
CA VAL A 88 -12.30 15.23 34.58
C VAL A 88 -12.97 16.19 35.55
N LEU A 89 -14.21 15.92 35.92
CA LEU A 89 -14.91 16.64 36.99
C LEU A 89 -14.81 15.84 38.29
N TYR A 90 -14.50 16.50 39.41
CA TYR A 90 -14.08 15.79 40.63
C TYR A 90 -15.10 14.82 41.22
N GLY A 91 -16.40 15.05 41.02
CA GLY A 91 -17.45 14.17 41.50
C GLY A 91 -18.02 13.24 40.44
N ALA A 92 -17.45 13.21 39.23
CA ALA A 92 -17.94 12.38 38.14
C ALA A 92 -17.40 10.95 38.24
N VAL A 93 -18.30 9.97 38.19
CA VAL A 93 -17.98 8.52 38.24
C VAL A 93 -18.75 7.82 37.12
N TYR A 94 -18.13 6.83 36.48
CA TYR A 94 -18.80 5.98 35.50
C TYR A 94 -19.43 4.76 36.19
N LYS A 95 -20.72 4.53 35.93
CA LYS A 95 -21.45 3.32 36.31
C LYS A 95 -21.68 2.47 35.07
N ASP A 96 -21.38 1.17 35.17
CA ASP A 96 -21.56 0.17 34.10
C ASP A 96 -20.99 0.62 32.73
N GLU A 97 -19.79 1.22 32.76
CA GLU A 97 -18.98 1.71 31.62
C GLU A 97 -19.62 2.75 30.67
N ASN A 98 -20.91 3.06 30.80
CA ASN A 98 -21.63 3.92 29.85
C ASN A 98 -22.48 5.03 30.47
N GLN A 99 -22.68 5.07 31.81
CA GLN A 99 -23.47 6.11 32.45
C GLN A 99 -22.64 6.97 33.39
N LEU A 100 -22.55 8.27 33.09
CA LEU A 100 -21.88 9.25 33.95
C LEU A 100 -22.80 9.64 35.11
N GLU A 101 -22.36 9.43 36.34
CA GLU A 101 -23.06 9.85 37.55
C GLU A 101 -22.22 10.87 38.33
N PHE A 102 -22.86 11.93 38.81
CA PHE A 102 -22.23 12.96 39.63
C PHE A 102 -22.52 12.71 41.11
N THR A 103 -21.48 12.78 41.93
CA THR A 103 -21.51 12.55 43.36
C THR A 103 -21.15 13.82 44.13
N GLY A 104 -21.50 13.88 45.42
CA GLY A 104 -21.06 14.97 46.31
C GLY A 104 -19.61 14.85 46.79
N GLN A 105 -18.94 13.73 46.48
CA GLN A 105 -17.55 13.47 46.88
C GLN A 105 -16.62 14.11 45.85
N THR A 106 -16.23 15.35 46.13
CA THR A 106 -15.43 16.19 45.23
C THR A 106 -14.05 16.53 45.80
N GLU A 107 -13.79 16.06 47.02
CA GLU A 107 -12.56 16.27 47.75
C GLU A 107 -11.53 15.22 47.34
N GLY A 108 -10.31 15.66 47.03
CA GLY A 108 -9.26 14.76 46.57
C GLY A 108 -7.86 15.34 46.72
N ARG A 109 -6.87 14.46 46.60
CA ARG A 109 -5.44 14.80 46.63
C ARG A 109 -4.71 14.00 45.57
N ASN A 110 -3.83 14.66 44.82
CA ASN A 110 -3.00 14.03 43.79
C ASN A 110 -1.55 14.50 43.92
N SER A 111 -0.60 13.58 43.92
CA SER A 111 0.82 13.92 43.83
C SER A 111 1.15 14.50 42.45
N TYR A 112 2.19 15.33 42.35
CA TYR A 112 2.64 15.84 41.06
C TYR A 112 3.05 14.72 40.11
N GLU A 113 3.74 13.69 40.61
CA GLU A 113 4.13 12.51 39.83
C GLU A 113 2.91 11.85 39.18
N LYS A 114 1.88 11.52 39.98
CA LYS A 114 0.64 10.91 39.47
C LYS A 114 -0.07 11.81 38.47
N LEU A 115 -0.10 13.11 38.73
CA LEU A 115 -0.77 14.11 37.91
C LEU A 115 -0.16 14.20 36.50
N PHE A 116 1.17 14.31 36.39
CA PHE A 116 1.87 14.32 35.09
C PHE A 116 2.01 12.92 34.47
N PHE A 117 1.78 11.86 35.24
CA PHE A 117 1.68 10.49 34.74
C PHE A 117 0.32 10.23 34.09
N GLU A 118 -0.79 10.49 34.77
CA GLU A 118 -2.14 10.24 34.24
C GLU A 118 -2.60 11.33 33.27
N GLY A 119 -2.24 12.59 33.53
CA GLY A 119 -2.55 13.72 32.68
C GLY A 119 -1.55 13.91 31.54
N ASN A 120 -1.48 15.14 31.04
CA ASN A 120 -0.47 15.53 30.07
C ASN A 120 0.89 15.68 30.79
N ALA A 121 1.97 15.20 30.18
CA ALA A 121 3.30 15.22 30.79
C ALA A 121 3.86 16.64 30.97
N LEU A 122 3.31 17.64 30.27
CA LEU A 122 3.80 19.02 30.25
C LEU A 122 2.87 19.98 30.98
N TYR A 123 1.58 19.97 30.66
CA TYR A 123 0.62 21.01 31.06
C TYR A 123 -0.68 20.42 31.60
N ASN A 124 -1.05 20.76 32.84
CA ASN A 124 -2.33 20.35 33.41
C ASN A 124 -3.07 21.53 34.00
N CYS A 125 -4.30 21.75 33.55
CA CYS A 125 -5.14 22.84 34.01
C CYS A 125 -6.19 22.33 34.99
N PHE A 126 -6.44 23.13 36.02
CA PHE A 126 -7.47 22.94 37.03
C PHE A 126 -8.39 24.14 37.00
N PHE A 127 -9.66 23.94 37.26
CA PHE A 127 -10.61 25.05 37.31
C PHE A 127 -11.69 24.84 38.34
N PHE A 128 -12.26 25.94 38.81
CA PHE A 128 -13.51 25.98 39.55
C PHE A 128 -14.19 27.33 39.30
N LEU A 129 -15.49 27.41 39.59
CA LEU A 129 -16.24 28.62 39.32
C LEU A 129 -17.29 28.92 40.40
N THR A 130 -17.68 30.19 40.48
CA THR A 130 -18.74 30.67 41.37
C THR A 130 -19.73 31.54 40.59
N GLY A 131 -20.99 31.56 41.00
CA GLY A 131 -22.03 32.44 40.45
C GLY A 131 -22.90 31.80 39.37
N SER A 132 -22.34 31.37 38.24
CA SER A 132 -23.11 30.80 37.11
C SER A 132 -23.81 29.47 37.42
N VAL A 133 -23.45 28.81 38.52
CA VAL A 133 -24.02 27.53 38.94
C VAL A 133 -24.52 27.62 40.37
N ALA A 134 -25.66 26.98 40.61
CA ALA A 134 -26.35 26.99 41.89
C ALA A 134 -26.83 25.57 42.23
N GLY A 135 -27.25 25.37 43.48
CA GLY A 135 -27.71 24.08 43.99
C GLY A 135 -26.62 23.30 44.73
N THR A 136 -26.88 22.01 44.94
CA THR A 136 -25.96 21.04 45.53
C THR A 136 -24.70 20.87 44.66
N LEU A 137 -23.60 20.35 45.23
CA LEU A 137 -22.37 20.11 44.47
C LEU A 137 -22.60 19.23 43.23
N ARG A 138 -23.47 18.23 43.34
CA ARG A 138 -23.90 17.38 42.23
C ARG A 138 -24.52 18.20 41.10
N GLU A 139 -25.50 19.04 41.42
CA GLU A 139 -26.19 19.89 40.44
C GLU A 139 -25.24 20.93 39.83
N GLN A 140 -24.31 21.48 40.63
CA GLN A 140 -23.29 22.39 40.13
C GLN A 140 -22.37 21.72 39.12
N GLN A 141 -21.85 20.52 39.40
CA GLN A 141 -20.98 19.79 38.48
C GLN A 141 -21.70 19.38 37.19
N GLU A 142 -22.96 18.96 37.28
CA GLU A 142 -23.76 18.64 36.11
C GLU A 142 -23.98 19.89 35.23
N ASN A 143 -24.28 21.03 35.85
CA ASN A 143 -24.42 22.30 35.13
C ASN A 143 -23.10 22.76 34.50
N ILE A 144 -21.96 22.56 35.18
CA ILE A 144 -20.64 22.82 34.61
C ILE A 144 -20.37 21.94 33.39
N ALA A 145 -20.67 20.64 33.48
CA ALA A 145 -20.51 19.71 32.36
C ALA A 145 -21.35 20.14 31.15
N ARG A 146 -22.60 20.57 31.37
CA ARG A 146 -23.48 21.06 30.29
C ARG A 146 -23.01 22.37 29.70
N LEU A 147 -22.53 23.31 30.53
CA LEU A 147 -22.15 24.66 30.10
C LEU A 147 -20.78 24.71 29.42
N LEU A 148 -19.79 24.04 30.02
CA LEU A 148 -18.38 24.15 29.63
C LEU A 148 -17.82 22.87 29.01
N GLY A 149 -18.45 21.71 29.20
CA GLY A 149 -17.86 20.42 28.83
C GLY A 149 -17.50 20.30 27.35
N LYS A 150 -18.37 20.80 26.45
CA LYS A 150 -18.10 20.79 25.00
C LYS A 150 -16.93 21.71 24.65
N THR A 151 -16.91 22.93 25.19
CA THR A 151 -15.86 23.92 24.94
C THR A 151 -14.51 23.43 25.46
N LEU A 152 -14.45 22.98 26.72
CA LEU A 152 -13.23 22.47 27.34
C LEU A 152 -12.66 21.26 26.60
N LYS A 153 -13.50 20.33 26.12
CA LYS A 153 -13.03 19.16 25.36
C LYS A 153 -12.47 19.48 23.96
N ARG A 154 -12.82 20.64 23.38
CA ARG A 154 -12.56 20.97 21.96
C ARG A 154 -11.66 22.19 21.76
N SER A 155 -11.42 22.97 22.82
CA SER A 155 -10.59 24.16 22.75
C SER A 155 -9.17 23.84 22.28
N GLU A 156 -8.67 24.62 21.33
CA GLU A 156 -7.31 24.51 20.79
C GLU A 156 -6.29 25.23 21.68
N HIS A 157 -6.77 26.04 22.63
CA HIS A 157 -5.95 26.92 23.46
C HIS A 157 -5.38 26.22 24.71
N VAL A 158 -5.73 24.96 24.96
CA VAL A 158 -5.28 24.19 26.13
C VAL A 158 -3.82 23.78 25.93
N GLY A 159 -2.94 24.21 26.85
CA GLY A 159 -1.50 23.89 26.78
C GLY A 159 -0.67 24.86 25.94
N LEU A 160 -1.29 25.87 25.31
CA LEU A 160 -0.58 26.99 24.68
C LEU A 160 0.04 27.91 25.74
N GLY A 161 1.03 28.72 25.36
CA GLY A 161 1.75 29.59 26.30
C GLY A 161 0.85 30.62 27.00
N ASP A 162 0.07 31.38 26.23
CA ASP A 162 -0.84 32.40 26.75
C ASP A 162 -2.26 31.85 26.91
N ASP A 163 -2.75 31.83 28.16
CA ASP A 163 -4.08 31.31 28.48
C ASP A 163 -5.21 32.36 28.24
N ALA A 164 -4.89 33.54 27.71
CA ALA A 164 -5.86 34.62 27.45
C ALA A 164 -7.04 34.16 26.58
N GLU A 165 -6.75 33.53 25.44
CA GLU A 165 -7.78 33.08 24.50
C GLU A 165 -8.65 31.98 25.11
N LEU A 166 -8.05 31.07 25.89
CA LEU A 166 -8.77 30.04 26.64
C LEU A 166 -9.71 30.65 27.69
N ILE A 167 -9.25 31.67 28.42
CA ILE A 167 -10.05 32.36 29.43
C ILE A 167 -11.21 33.10 28.78
N ASP A 168 -10.96 33.82 27.69
CA ASP A 168 -11.99 34.54 26.94
C ASP A 168 -13.04 33.58 26.39
N GLU A 169 -12.62 32.46 25.82
CA GLU A 169 -13.48 31.40 25.31
C GLU A 169 -14.41 30.86 26.41
N ILE A 170 -13.86 30.50 27.58
CA ILE A 170 -14.64 29.96 28.70
C ILE A 170 -15.52 31.04 29.34
N TYR A 171 -14.99 32.22 29.61
CA TYR A 171 -15.70 33.28 30.33
C TYR A 171 -16.86 33.85 29.52
N SER A 172 -16.79 33.83 28.19
CA SER A 172 -17.88 34.24 27.30
C SER A 172 -19.18 33.45 27.53
N LEU A 173 -19.08 32.22 28.06
CA LEU A 173 -20.20 31.33 28.36
C LEU A 173 -20.77 31.55 29.78
N LEU A 174 -20.10 32.36 30.61
CA LEU A 174 -20.47 32.57 32.00
C LEU A 174 -21.34 33.82 32.19
N GLY A 175 -22.26 33.74 33.16
CA GLY A 175 -23.13 34.86 33.54
C GLY A 175 -22.38 36.01 34.20
N HIS A 176 -23.00 37.20 34.23
CA HIS A 176 -22.38 38.46 34.66
C HIS A 176 -21.91 38.54 36.13
N ARG A 177 -22.35 37.61 37.00
CA ARG A 177 -21.94 37.55 38.42
C ARG A 177 -20.86 36.50 38.69
N SER A 178 -20.27 35.94 37.65
CA SER A 178 -19.39 34.77 37.75
C SER A 178 -17.94 35.15 37.98
N SER A 179 -17.27 34.29 38.74
CA SER A 179 -15.82 34.25 38.79
C SER A 179 -15.35 32.88 38.35
N LEU A 180 -14.40 32.87 37.41
CA LEU A 180 -13.71 31.70 36.92
C LEU A 180 -12.29 31.69 37.48
N TYR A 181 -11.85 30.52 37.90
CA TYR A 181 -10.48 30.30 38.37
C TYR A 181 -9.88 29.21 37.51
N ILE A 182 -8.72 29.47 36.92
CA ILE A 182 -7.92 28.49 36.19
C ILE A 182 -6.54 28.45 36.81
N ILE A 183 -6.06 27.27 37.16
CA ILE A 183 -4.71 27.03 37.68
C ILE A 183 -4.03 26.04 36.74
N LYS A 184 -3.02 26.49 36.04
CA LYS A 184 -2.19 25.70 35.13
C LYS A 184 -0.90 25.32 35.83
N LEU A 185 -0.55 24.04 35.76
CA LEU A 185 0.71 23.51 36.24
C LEU A 185 1.58 23.07 35.07
N ILE A 186 2.86 23.41 35.16
CA ILE A 186 3.87 23.13 34.14
C ILE A 186 5.02 22.35 34.77
N ASN A 187 5.35 21.20 34.18
CA ASN A 187 6.58 20.48 34.53
C ASN A 187 7.75 21.04 33.70
N LYS A 188 8.58 21.86 34.35
CA LYS A 188 9.70 22.57 33.72
C LYS A 188 10.71 21.63 33.06
N LYS A 189 10.98 20.50 33.70
CA LYS A 189 11.97 19.53 33.21
C LYS A 189 11.44 18.78 31.98
N HIS A 190 10.19 18.33 32.03
CA HIS A 190 9.54 17.69 30.89
C HIS A 190 9.41 18.66 29.71
N LYS A 191 9.05 19.91 29.97
CA LYS A 191 8.99 20.97 28.95
C LYS A 191 10.36 21.21 28.30
N ALA A 192 11.43 21.34 29.09
CA ALA A 192 12.77 21.50 28.56
C ALA A 192 13.21 20.30 27.68
N TYR A 193 12.82 19.08 28.05
CA TYR A 193 13.06 17.90 27.24
C TYR A 193 12.23 17.86 25.96
N HIS A 194 10.94 18.21 26.04
CA HIS A 194 10.06 18.38 24.89
C HIS A 194 10.65 19.34 23.86
N ASP A 195 11.01 20.56 24.30
CA ASP A 195 11.50 21.61 23.42
C ASP A 195 12.82 21.21 22.76
N ALA A 196 13.74 20.59 23.51
CA ALA A 196 15.00 20.09 22.97
C ALA A 196 14.81 18.94 21.96
N PHE A 197 13.90 18.01 22.24
CA PHE A 197 13.61 16.91 21.31
C PHE A 197 12.90 17.42 20.04
N GLN A 198 11.97 18.36 20.18
CA GLN A 198 11.27 18.99 19.06
C GLN A 198 12.25 19.68 18.11
N GLU A 199 13.18 20.47 18.63
CA GLU A 199 14.21 21.13 17.82
C GLU A 199 15.07 20.11 17.04
N LEU A 200 15.53 19.06 17.70
CA LEU A 200 16.32 17.99 17.06
C LEU A 200 15.52 17.24 15.99
N TYR A 201 14.27 16.88 16.30
CA TYR A 201 13.41 16.14 15.38
C TYR A 201 13.05 16.97 14.14
N PHE A 202 12.71 18.25 14.31
CA PHE A 202 12.36 19.14 13.21
C PHE A 202 13.58 19.46 12.33
N THR A 203 14.78 19.45 12.90
CA THR A 203 16.03 19.69 12.17
C THR A 203 16.47 18.48 11.36
N TYR A 204 16.49 17.28 11.96
CA TYR A 204 17.13 16.11 11.36
C TYR A 204 16.16 15.05 10.83
N LYS A 205 14.93 14.96 11.38
CA LYS A 205 13.99 13.82 11.30
C LYS A 205 14.57 12.46 11.76
N SER A 206 15.76 12.11 11.30
CA SER A 206 16.61 11.02 11.79
C SER A 206 17.74 11.62 12.64
N ILE A 207 17.52 11.69 13.96
CA ILE A 207 18.44 12.33 14.90
C ILE A 207 19.78 11.57 14.91
N PRO A 208 20.93 12.25 14.72
CA PRO A 208 22.26 11.63 14.83
C PRO A 208 22.52 11.04 16.21
N ASP A 209 23.30 9.95 16.29
CA ASP A 209 23.59 9.25 17.55
C ASP A 209 24.22 10.17 18.62
N GLU A 210 25.12 11.07 18.21
CA GLU A 210 25.78 12.01 19.13
C GLU A 210 24.78 12.99 19.78
N GLU A 211 23.85 13.51 18.99
CA GLU A 211 22.79 14.42 19.45
C GLU A 211 21.78 13.68 20.34
N PHE A 212 21.44 12.44 19.97
CA PHE A 212 20.55 11.61 20.79
C PHE A 212 21.19 11.27 22.15
N GLN A 213 22.49 10.97 22.18
CA GLN A 213 23.23 10.76 23.43
C GLN A 213 23.32 12.04 24.28
N ALA A 214 23.44 13.21 23.65
CA ALA A 214 23.40 14.49 24.36
C ALA A 214 22.03 14.73 25.02
N LEU A 215 20.94 14.43 24.29
CA LEU A 215 19.58 14.51 24.82
C LEU A 215 19.37 13.52 25.98
N GLN A 216 19.86 12.29 25.86
CA GLN A 216 19.72 11.28 26.91
C GLN A 216 20.46 11.68 28.20
N ARG A 217 21.67 12.25 28.09
CA ARG A 217 22.40 12.81 29.25
C ARG A 217 21.63 13.93 29.93
N ARG A 218 20.94 14.79 29.17
CA ARG A 218 20.07 15.84 29.74
C ARG A 218 18.87 15.24 30.45
N ALA A 219 18.23 14.22 29.88
CA ALA A 219 17.09 13.54 30.49
C ALA A 219 17.47 12.87 31.83
N GLU A 220 18.64 12.24 31.90
CA GLU A 220 19.19 11.66 33.13
C GLU A 220 19.49 12.74 34.18
N LEU A 221 20.09 13.88 33.78
CA LEU A 221 20.33 15.02 34.67
C LEU A 221 19.04 15.59 35.23
N TRP A 222 17.98 15.62 34.44
CA TRP A 222 16.67 16.10 34.85
C TRP A 222 15.87 15.07 35.65
N GLY A 223 16.27 13.79 35.61
CA GLY A 223 15.58 12.71 36.31
C GLY A 223 14.25 12.32 35.65
N ILE A 224 14.17 12.40 34.32
CA ILE A 224 12.98 12.00 33.56
C ILE A 224 13.07 10.50 33.29
N ASP A 225 12.07 9.72 33.68
CA ASP A 225 12.04 8.29 33.42
C ASP A 225 11.84 7.97 31.93
N ARG A 226 12.18 6.73 31.54
CA ARG A 226 12.13 6.30 30.12
C ARG A 226 10.72 6.34 29.54
N TYR A 227 9.70 6.05 30.34
CA TYR A 227 8.32 6.03 29.87
C TYR A 227 7.84 7.45 29.56
N GLN A 228 8.13 8.43 30.42
CA GLN A 228 7.83 9.83 30.15
C GLN A 228 8.62 10.38 28.94
N GLN A 229 9.90 9.99 28.81
CA GLN A 229 10.69 10.35 27.63
C GLN A 229 10.05 9.83 26.33
N GLU A 230 9.59 8.59 26.32
CA GLU A 230 8.93 7.98 25.16
C GLU A 230 7.61 8.66 24.83
N ARG A 231 6.75 8.91 25.84
CA ARG A 231 5.49 9.64 25.66
C ARG A 231 5.68 11.03 25.06
N ILE A 232 6.63 11.81 25.59
CA ILE A 232 6.91 13.15 25.08
C ILE A 232 7.43 13.08 23.64
N ARG A 233 8.32 12.12 23.33
CA ARG A 233 8.84 11.93 21.97
C ARG A 233 7.74 11.58 20.98
N ILE A 234 6.87 10.64 21.33
CA ILE A 234 5.74 10.21 20.50
C ILE A 234 4.80 11.39 20.21
N ASP A 235 4.47 12.20 21.22
CA ASP A 235 3.61 13.38 21.06
C ASP A 235 4.23 14.41 20.10
N VAL A 236 5.53 14.70 20.25
CA VAL A 236 6.27 15.61 19.36
C VAL A 236 6.31 15.07 17.93
N MET A 237 6.56 13.77 17.76
CA MET A 237 6.60 13.13 16.45
C MET A 237 5.23 13.18 15.77
N TYR A 238 4.14 12.94 16.50
CA TYR A 238 2.78 13.04 15.97
C TYR A 238 2.43 14.47 15.55
N LYS A 239 2.75 15.48 16.37
CA LYS A 239 2.48 16.91 16.11
C LYS A 239 3.28 17.50 14.95
N HIS A 240 4.21 16.75 14.35
CA HIS A 240 4.89 17.18 13.14
C HIS A 240 3.88 17.20 11.96
N PRO A 241 3.75 18.31 11.19
CA PRO A 241 2.72 18.46 10.15
C PRO A 241 2.66 17.32 9.12
N ASP A 242 3.83 16.87 8.64
CA ASP A 242 3.92 15.76 7.67
C ASP A 242 3.42 14.43 8.26
N ASN A 243 3.64 14.20 9.55
CA ASN A 243 3.27 12.95 10.22
C ASN A 243 1.79 12.96 10.58
N GLN A 244 1.31 14.08 11.12
CA GLN A 244 -0.06 14.25 11.60
C GLN A 244 -1.06 13.86 10.51
N ARG A 245 -0.88 14.31 9.28
CA ARG A 245 -1.78 14.01 8.15
C ARG A 245 -1.92 12.52 7.89
N ILE A 246 -0.79 11.80 7.81
CA ILE A 246 -0.76 10.36 7.51
C ILE A 246 -1.31 9.55 8.69
N VAL A 247 -0.96 9.94 9.92
CA VAL A 247 -1.40 9.24 11.13
C VAL A 247 -2.88 9.49 11.41
N ASP A 248 -3.39 10.69 11.16
CA ASP A 248 -4.81 11.01 11.31
C ASP A 248 -5.66 10.25 10.29
N GLU A 249 -5.21 10.16 9.03
CA GLU A 249 -5.90 9.35 8.03
C GLU A 249 -5.93 7.86 8.42
N TYR A 250 -4.80 7.32 8.89
CA TYR A 250 -4.73 5.95 9.40
C TYR A 250 -5.67 5.72 10.58
N LYS A 251 -5.69 6.66 11.54
CA LYS A 251 -6.58 6.65 12.70
C LYS A 251 -8.05 6.70 12.28
N ASN A 252 -8.42 7.57 11.33
CA ASN A 252 -9.80 7.72 10.87
C ASN A 252 -10.31 6.42 10.23
N ILE A 253 -9.52 5.80 9.35
CA ILE A 253 -9.87 4.53 8.73
C ILE A 253 -10.07 3.45 9.80
N LEU A 254 -9.16 3.35 10.79
CA LEU A 254 -9.30 2.38 11.88
C LEU A 254 -10.53 2.60 12.74
N ILE A 255 -10.88 3.86 13.05
CA ILE A 255 -12.09 4.20 13.81
C ILE A 255 -13.34 3.76 13.05
N ASP A 256 -13.40 4.03 11.74
CA ASP A 256 -14.53 3.65 10.91
C ASP A 256 -14.66 2.12 10.79
N CYS A 257 -13.54 1.41 10.64
CA CYS A 257 -13.52 -0.05 10.65
C CYS A 257 -13.97 -0.61 12.01
N ASN A 258 -13.51 -0.04 13.12
CA ASN A 258 -13.91 -0.47 14.47
C ASN A 258 -15.41 -0.24 14.71
N ARG A 259 -15.99 0.86 14.19
CA ARG A 259 -17.45 1.10 14.21
C ARG A 259 -18.23 0.09 13.37
N LYS A 260 -17.70 -0.30 12.20
CA LYS A 260 -18.30 -1.30 11.32
C LYS A 260 -18.19 -2.72 11.86
N GLY A 261 -17.17 -3.00 12.67
CA GLY A 261 -16.89 -4.32 13.24
C GLY A 261 -16.20 -5.29 12.27
N SER A 262 -15.68 -4.81 11.14
CA SER A 262 -14.86 -5.56 10.19
C SER A 262 -13.90 -4.63 9.44
N ILE A 263 -12.78 -5.15 8.95
CA ILE A 263 -11.90 -4.43 8.02
C ILE A 263 -12.03 -5.11 6.65
N ASN A 264 -12.56 -4.38 5.66
CA ASN A 264 -12.71 -4.90 4.31
C ASN A 264 -11.37 -4.83 3.54
N GLN A 265 -11.27 -5.55 2.41
CA GLN A 265 -10.06 -5.54 1.57
C GLN A 265 -9.58 -4.13 1.16
N PRO A 266 -10.44 -3.20 0.69
CA PRO A 266 -10.00 -1.85 0.31
C PRO A 266 -9.51 -1.02 1.50
N GLU A 267 -10.13 -1.17 2.68
CA GLU A 267 -9.69 -0.48 3.89
C GLU A 267 -8.32 -1.00 4.34
N ASN A 268 -8.10 -2.32 4.29
CA ASN A 268 -6.81 -2.91 4.60
C ASN A 268 -5.72 -2.49 3.60
N ALA A 269 -6.07 -2.40 2.32
CA ALA A 269 -5.19 -1.91 1.27
C ALA A 269 -4.73 -0.46 1.54
N ARG A 270 -5.66 0.44 1.92
CA ARG A 270 -5.32 1.81 2.31
C ARG A 270 -4.44 1.88 3.55
N LEU A 271 -4.77 1.11 4.60
CA LEU A 271 -3.97 1.04 5.83
C LEU A 271 -2.53 0.57 5.53
N THR A 272 -2.38 -0.44 4.67
CA THR A 272 -1.08 -0.95 4.25
C THR A 272 -0.32 0.06 3.40
N ARG A 273 -0.99 0.77 2.49
CA ARG A 273 -0.39 1.86 1.71
C ARG A 273 0.11 3.00 2.61
N LEU A 274 -0.66 3.40 3.61
CA LEU A 274 -0.26 4.42 4.59
C LEU A 274 1.00 4.00 5.36
N LYS A 275 1.13 2.70 5.73
CA LYS A 275 2.36 2.17 6.32
C LYS A 275 3.55 2.22 5.36
N THR A 276 3.37 1.90 4.09
CA THR A 276 4.46 2.02 3.09
C THR A 276 4.88 3.48 2.89
N LEU A 277 3.91 4.39 2.80
CA LEU A 277 4.17 5.83 2.71
C LEU A 277 4.87 6.36 3.97
N SER A 278 4.55 5.82 5.13
CA SER A 278 5.17 6.22 6.39
C SER A 278 6.66 5.86 6.43
N VAL A 279 7.05 4.69 5.94
CA VAL A 279 8.46 4.29 5.77
C VAL A 279 9.18 5.24 4.81
N ARG A 280 8.56 5.60 3.68
CA ARG A 280 9.13 6.54 2.70
C ARG A 280 9.36 7.93 3.31
N ASN A 281 8.42 8.41 4.12
CA ASN A 281 8.47 9.71 4.76
C ASN A 281 9.25 9.72 6.09
N LYS A 282 9.90 8.61 6.44
CA LYS A 282 10.66 8.41 7.69
C LYS A 282 9.81 8.67 8.95
N ILE A 283 8.54 8.29 8.87
CA ILE A 283 7.61 8.38 9.99
C ILE A 283 7.86 7.19 10.92
N PRO A 284 8.02 7.42 12.23
CA PRO A 284 8.24 6.35 13.20
C PRO A 284 7.09 5.34 13.23
N SER A 285 7.41 4.05 13.15
CA SER A 285 6.43 2.96 13.21
C SER A 285 5.68 2.91 14.55
N ALA A 286 6.29 3.42 15.63
CA ALA A 286 5.68 3.58 16.94
C ALA A 286 4.31 4.29 16.90
N LEU A 287 4.12 5.25 15.98
CA LEU A 287 2.85 5.98 15.84
C LEU A 287 1.70 5.09 15.35
N PHE A 288 2.01 4.04 14.60
CA PHE A 288 1.01 3.10 14.06
C PHE A 288 0.75 1.95 15.04
N TYR A 289 1.78 1.48 15.75
CA TYR A 289 1.63 0.41 16.75
C TYR A 289 0.65 0.80 17.86
N THR A 290 0.73 2.03 18.36
CA THR A 290 -0.22 2.53 19.37
C THR A 290 -1.66 2.52 18.87
N LEU A 291 -1.88 2.86 17.59
CA LEU A 291 -3.23 2.84 17.01
C LEU A 291 -3.72 1.41 16.74
N ASP A 292 -2.83 0.53 16.29
CA ASP A 292 -3.13 -0.88 16.08
C ASP A 292 -3.52 -1.56 17.41
N GLU A 293 -2.78 -1.34 18.50
CA GLU A 293 -3.12 -1.87 19.83
C GLU A 293 -4.48 -1.37 20.34
N MET A 294 -4.82 -0.11 20.08
CA MET A 294 -6.07 0.49 20.57
C MET A 294 -7.31 0.11 19.73
N LEU A 295 -7.16 -0.14 18.43
CA LEU A 295 -8.29 -0.21 17.49
C LEU A 295 -8.34 -1.48 16.64
N LYS A 296 -7.21 -2.15 16.41
CA LYS A 296 -7.13 -3.30 15.50
C LYS A 296 -7.28 -4.61 16.29
N HIS A 297 -8.45 -5.23 16.17
CA HIS A 297 -8.70 -6.54 16.76
C HIS A 297 -8.39 -7.66 15.75
N ASP A 298 -7.65 -8.69 16.16
CA ASP A 298 -7.20 -9.81 15.30
C ASP A 298 -8.33 -10.57 14.59
N LYS A 299 -9.59 -10.42 15.04
CA LYS A 299 -10.77 -11.04 14.43
C LYS A 299 -11.35 -10.28 13.23
N LEU A 300 -10.77 -9.12 12.86
CA LEU A 300 -11.33 -8.20 11.86
C LEU A 300 -10.85 -8.45 10.43
N VAL A 301 -9.85 -9.32 10.22
CA VAL A 301 -9.20 -9.53 8.92
C VAL A 301 -9.46 -10.94 8.42
N ASN A 302 -10.34 -11.08 7.42
CA ASN A 302 -10.53 -12.31 6.66
C ASN A 302 -10.19 -12.01 5.21
N LEU A 303 -8.99 -12.40 4.77
CA LEU A 303 -8.58 -12.20 3.38
C LEU A 303 -7.80 -13.42 2.90
N ASP A 304 -8.52 -14.38 2.31
CA ASP A 304 -7.94 -15.29 1.30
C ASP A 304 -7.95 -14.52 -0.03
N GLU A 305 -7.00 -13.60 -0.22
CA GLU A 305 -6.76 -12.92 -1.49
C GLU A 305 -5.34 -13.29 -1.97
N GLN A 306 -5.16 -13.52 -3.27
CA GLN A 306 -3.83 -13.82 -3.83
C GLN A 306 -2.94 -12.59 -3.70
N ASP A 307 -1.65 -12.79 -3.41
CA ASP A 307 -0.71 -11.71 -3.08
C ASP A 307 -0.71 -10.56 -4.12
N TYR A 308 -0.73 -10.87 -5.41
CA TYR A 308 -0.71 -9.83 -6.47
C TYR A 308 -1.99 -8.99 -6.54
N LEU A 309 -3.14 -9.54 -6.16
CA LEU A 309 -4.40 -8.79 -6.13
C LEU A 309 -4.41 -7.83 -4.93
N ALA A 310 -3.90 -8.27 -3.78
CA ALA A 310 -3.76 -7.44 -2.60
C ALA A 310 -2.80 -6.26 -2.85
N GLU A 311 -1.65 -6.52 -3.48
CA GLU A 311 -0.70 -5.48 -3.86
C GLU A 311 -1.29 -4.50 -4.90
N THR A 312 -2.03 -5.01 -5.90
CA THR A 312 -2.73 -4.18 -6.88
C THR A 312 -3.72 -3.25 -6.20
N ARG A 313 -4.54 -3.78 -5.29
CA ARG A 313 -5.51 -3.00 -4.52
C ARG A 313 -4.83 -1.95 -3.65
N GLN A 314 -3.69 -2.28 -3.04
CA GLN A 314 -2.90 -1.34 -2.24
C GLN A 314 -2.44 -0.12 -3.06
N VAL A 315 -1.97 -0.33 -4.28
CA VAL A 315 -1.53 0.77 -5.16
C VAL A 315 -2.73 1.60 -5.62
N LEU A 316 -3.79 0.96 -6.10
CA LEU A 316 -4.97 1.65 -6.65
C LEU A 316 -5.76 2.43 -5.59
N GLU A 317 -5.99 1.83 -4.42
CA GLU A 317 -6.65 2.52 -3.31
C GLU A 317 -5.79 3.67 -2.74
N GLY A 318 -4.47 3.57 -2.91
CA GLY A 318 -3.53 4.62 -2.53
C GLY A 318 -3.74 5.94 -3.26
N ILE A 319 -4.29 5.91 -4.47
CA ILE A 319 -4.54 7.11 -5.30
C ILE A 319 -5.54 8.05 -4.59
N PHE A 320 -6.48 7.50 -3.83
CA PHE A 320 -7.48 8.28 -3.09
C PHE A 320 -6.92 8.98 -1.84
N LEU A 321 -5.69 8.70 -1.43
CA LEU A 321 -5.03 9.38 -0.31
C LEU A 321 -4.60 10.82 -0.67
N ALA A 322 -4.58 11.18 -1.96
CA ALA A 322 -4.28 12.54 -2.42
C ALA A 322 -5.23 13.59 -1.81
N GLU A 323 -6.48 13.20 -1.52
CA GLU A 323 -7.50 14.05 -0.88
C GLU A 323 -7.09 14.49 0.55
N ALA A 324 -6.34 13.66 1.26
CA ALA A 324 -5.80 13.99 2.57
C ALA A 324 -4.53 14.88 2.49
N GLN A 325 -4.23 15.46 1.31
CA GLN A 325 -2.99 16.17 1.02
C GLN A 325 -1.74 15.32 1.29
N ILE A 326 -1.87 14.01 1.13
CA ILE A 326 -0.78 13.04 1.21
C ILE A 326 -0.27 12.82 -0.21
N ASP A 327 1.02 13.09 -0.43
CA ASP A 327 1.66 12.78 -1.71
C ASP A 327 1.76 11.25 -1.88
N ALA A 328 0.72 10.69 -2.48
CA ALA A 328 0.60 9.28 -2.85
C ALA A 328 0.77 9.07 -4.35
N SER A 329 1.56 9.95 -5.00
CA SER A 329 1.89 9.83 -6.43
C SER A 329 2.39 8.43 -6.78
N ILE A 330 1.98 7.97 -7.96
CA ILE A 330 2.36 6.64 -8.48
C ILE A 330 3.84 6.67 -8.84
N THR A 331 4.62 5.81 -8.19
CA THR A 331 6.06 5.68 -8.46
C THR A 331 6.33 4.69 -9.60
N ALA A 332 7.56 4.69 -10.11
CA ALA A 332 7.99 3.70 -11.11
C ALA A 332 7.91 2.26 -10.57
N GLU A 333 8.21 2.07 -9.27
CA GLU A 333 8.07 0.78 -8.58
C GLU A 333 6.62 0.33 -8.47
N ASP A 334 5.70 1.27 -8.15
CA ASP A 334 4.26 0.98 -8.12
C ASP A 334 3.77 0.52 -9.50
N MET A 335 4.21 1.18 -10.57
CA MET A 335 3.86 0.79 -11.94
C MET A 335 4.44 -0.56 -12.33
N LYS A 336 5.68 -0.85 -11.94
CA LYS A 336 6.32 -2.16 -12.16
C LYS A 336 5.53 -3.28 -11.49
N LEU A 337 5.13 -3.08 -10.23
CA LEU A 337 4.32 -4.02 -9.49
C LEU A 337 2.98 -4.28 -10.20
N LEU A 338 2.28 -3.21 -10.60
CA LEU A 338 1.01 -3.30 -11.32
C LEU A 338 1.13 -4.04 -12.66
N LEU A 339 2.21 -3.84 -13.41
CA LEU A 339 2.45 -4.52 -14.68
C LEU A 339 2.74 -6.02 -14.50
N HIS A 340 3.48 -6.40 -13.46
CA HIS A 340 3.67 -7.81 -13.11
C HIS A 340 2.36 -8.46 -12.67
N ALA A 341 1.53 -7.75 -11.88
CA ALA A 341 0.22 -8.23 -11.47
C ALA A 341 -0.72 -8.40 -12.68
N LYS A 342 -0.76 -7.42 -13.61
CA LYS A 342 -1.54 -7.53 -14.86
C LYS A 342 -1.14 -8.74 -15.68
N ARG A 343 0.16 -8.99 -15.78
CA ARG A 343 0.68 -10.18 -16.46
C ARG A 343 0.21 -11.47 -15.79
N GLN A 344 0.38 -11.61 -14.47
CA GLN A 344 -0.07 -12.79 -13.73
C GLN A 344 -1.58 -13.01 -13.87
N ALA A 345 -2.38 -11.95 -13.82
CA ALA A 345 -3.82 -12.03 -14.05
C ALA A 345 -4.16 -12.54 -15.47
N THR A 346 -3.43 -12.06 -16.48
CA THR A 346 -3.60 -12.52 -17.87
C THR A 346 -3.29 -14.01 -18.03
N GLU A 347 -2.24 -14.50 -17.37
CA GLU A 347 -1.84 -15.91 -17.39
C GLU A 347 -2.86 -16.81 -16.68
N ASN A 348 -3.31 -16.39 -15.50
CA ASN A 348 -4.27 -17.11 -14.69
C ASN A 348 -5.71 -17.01 -15.24
N ARG A 349 -5.94 -16.17 -16.25
CA ARG A 349 -7.28 -15.78 -16.76
C ARG A 349 -8.17 -15.25 -15.64
N ASP A 350 -7.57 -14.46 -14.75
CA ASP A 350 -8.22 -13.93 -13.57
C ASP A 350 -8.98 -12.65 -13.91
N HIS A 351 -10.31 -12.75 -13.91
CA HIS A 351 -11.20 -11.61 -14.15
C HIS A 351 -11.31 -10.66 -12.95
N THR A 352 -10.85 -11.07 -11.77
CA THR A 352 -10.88 -10.24 -10.56
C THR A 352 -10.00 -9.00 -10.72
N PHE A 353 -8.84 -9.12 -11.38
CA PHE A 353 -7.96 -7.98 -11.63
C PHE A 353 -8.66 -6.86 -12.43
N GLU A 354 -9.34 -7.22 -13.52
CA GLU A 354 -10.12 -6.26 -14.33
C GLU A 354 -11.29 -5.66 -13.55
N HIS A 355 -11.93 -6.46 -12.69
CA HIS A 355 -12.99 -5.95 -11.82
C HIS A 355 -12.48 -4.87 -10.87
N ILE A 356 -11.30 -5.06 -10.25
CA ILE A 356 -10.68 -4.04 -9.37
C ILE A 356 -10.41 -2.74 -10.14
N LEU A 357 -9.95 -2.82 -11.39
CA LEU A 357 -9.72 -1.63 -12.21
C LEU A 357 -11.03 -0.90 -12.55
N LEU A 358 -12.09 -1.63 -12.90
CA LEU A 358 -13.40 -1.05 -13.17
C LEU A 358 -14.00 -0.38 -11.92
N GLU A 359 -13.90 -1.02 -10.76
CA GLU A 359 -14.33 -0.43 -9.48
C GLU A 359 -13.55 0.85 -9.16
N THR A 360 -12.22 0.83 -9.37
CA THR A 360 -11.37 2.00 -9.15
C THR A 360 -11.74 3.15 -10.08
N GLY A 361 -11.93 2.88 -11.38
CA GLY A 361 -12.35 3.88 -12.36
C GLY A 361 -13.71 4.49 -12.03
N LYS A 362 -14.69 3.65 -11.65
CA LYS A 362 -16.00 4.11 -11.21
C LYS A 362 -15.91 5.01 -9.97
N ALA A 363 -15.07 4.65 -9.01
CA ALA A 363 -14.84 5.47 -7.82
C ALA A 363 -14.18 6.82 -8.17
N CYS A 364 -13.25 6.87 -9.13
CA CYS A 364 -12.70 8.13 -9.63
C CYS A 364 -13.77 9.02 -10.26
N ASP A 365 -14.65 8.47 -11.10
CA ASP A 365 -15.71 9.21 -11.76
C ASP A 365 -16.79 9.73 -10.79
N GLU A 366 -17.23 8.90 -9.85
CA GLU A 366 -18.19 9.27 -8.80
C GLU A 366 -17.66 10.46 -7.99
N LYS A 367 -16.37 10.43 -7.61
CA LYS A 367 -15.76 11.52 -6.84
C LYS A 367 -15.62 12.83 -7.61
N ILE A 368 -15.30 12.79 -8.90
CA ILE A 368 -15.28 14.01 -9.73
C ILE A 368 -16.69 14.58 -9.86
N HIS A 369 -17.70 13.72 -10.00
CA HIS A 369 -19.09 14.14 -10.06
C HIS A 369 -19.54 14.84 -8.75
N GLU A 370 -19.01 14.40 -7.61
CA GLU A 370 -19.23 15.03 -6.30
C GLU A 370 -18.43 16.33 -6.07
N GLY A 371 -17.63 16.77 -7.05
CA GLY A 371 -16.83 18.00 -7.00
C GLY A 371 -15.43 17.83 -6.41
N GLY A 372 -14.90 16.61 -6.39
CA GLY A 372 -13.55 16.28 -5.93
C GLY A 372 -12.42 16.72 -6.87
N ASP A 373 -11.18 16.50 -6.43
CA ASP A 373 -9.96 16.81 -7.19
C ASP A 373 -9.83 15.91 -8.43
N LEU A 374 -9.20 16.42 -9.49
CA LEU A 374 -8.90 15.71 -10.73
C LEU A 374 -7.68 14.79 -10.61
N ALA A 375 -6.82 15.02 -9.60
CA ALA A 375 -5.59 14.26 -9.42
C ALA A 375 -5.79 12.73 -9.41
N PRO A 376 -6.80 12.13 -8.73
CA PRO A 376 -7.02 10.68 -8.76
C PRO A 376 -7.25 10.12 -10.17
N LEU A 377 -8.00 10.84 -11.01
CA LEU A 377 -8.29 10.43 -12.37
C LEU A 377 -7.05 10.54 -13.28
N GLU A 378 -6.20 11.54 -13.07
CA GLU A 378 -4.93 11.67 -13.80
C GLU A 378 -3.99 10.50 -13.50
N HIS A 379 -3.84 10.15 -12.22
CA HIS A 379 -3.06 9.00 -11.77
C HIS A 379 -3.62 7.68 -12.33
N PHE A 380 -4.95 7.50 -12.28
CA PHE A 380 -5.58 6.32 -12.85
C PHE A 380 -5.41 6.24 -14.38
N SER A 381 -5.59 7.36 -15.08
CA SER A 381 -5.38 7.45 -16.54
C SER A 381 -3.94 7.12 -16.94
N TYR A 382 -2.96 7.51 -16.11
CA TYR A 382 -1.56 7.13 -16.29
C TYR A 382 -1.36 5.61 -16.22
N ILE A 383 -2.01 4.92 -15.26
CA ILE A 383 -1.99 3.45 -15.16
C ILE A 383 -2.62 2.81 -16.40
N ILE A 384 -3.82 3.24 -16.77
CA ILE A 384 -4.55 2.69 -17.92
C ILE A 384 -3.73 2.83 -19.20
N THR A 385 -3.04 3.96 -19.39
CA THR A 385 -2.15 4.17 -20.54
C THR A 385 -1.06 3.11 -20.63
N TYR A 386 -0.42 2.74 -19.51
CA TYR A 386 0.60 1.69 -19.49
C TYR A 386 -0.01 0.29 -19.71
N PHE A 387 -1.22 0.07 -19.22
CA PHE A 387 -1.96 -1.17 -19.42
C PHE A 387 -2.40 -1.38 -20.87
N ASP A 388 -2.82 -0.33 -21.57
CA ASP A 388 -3.13 -0.38 -23.01
C ASP A 388 -1.87 -0.68 -23.84
N ARG A 389 -0.74 -0.05 -23.47
CA ARG A 389 0.56 -0.33 -24.09
C ARG A 389 1.00 -1.77 -23.87
N TYR A 390 0.77 -2.30 -22.67
CA TYR A 390 1.03 -3.70 -22.35
C TYR A 390 0.19 -4.64 -23.22
N ASP A 391 -1.14 -4.43 -23.29
CA ASP A 391 -2.02 -5.32 -24.07
C ASP A 391 -1.68 -5.30 -25.55
N ASN A 392 -1.39 -4.11 -26.10
CA ASN A 392 -0.97 -3.94 -27.49
C ASN A 392 0.35 -4.69 -27.77
N ALA A 393 1.37 -4.48 -26.93
CA ALA A 393 2.65 -5.16 -27.08
C ALA A 393 2.53 -6.67 -26.90
N TYR A 394 1.79 -7.11 -25.88
CA TYR A 394 1.53 -8.52 -25.59
C TYR A 394 0.82 -9.21 -26.76
N ALA A 395 -0.23 -8.60 -27.31
CA ALA A 395 -0.94 -9.13 -28.47
C ALA A 395 -0.02 -9.25 -29.70
N HIS A 396 0.73 -8.19 -30.04
CA HIS A 396 1.61 -8.21 -31.21
C HIS A 396 2.78 -9.20 -31.10
N ILE A 397 3.34 -9.38 -29.90
CA ILE A 397 4.43 -10.32 -29.69
C ILE A 397 3.90 -11.77 -29.70
N ASN A 398 2.74 -12.04 -29.09
CA ASN A 398 2.13 -13.37 -29.13
C ASN A 398 1.63 -13.75 -30.54
N GLU A 399 1.05 -12.82 -31.28
CA GLU A 399 0.73 -13.00 -32.70
C GLU A 399 1.96 -13.45 -33.49
N LEU A 400 3.11 -12.79 -33.28
CA LEU A 400 4.36 -13.13 -33.97
C LEU A 400 4.93 -14.48 -33.52
N ALA A 401 4.77 -14.84 -32.24
CA ALA A 401 5.31 -16.05 -31.65
C ALA A 401 4.55 -17.31 -32.08
N PHE A 402 3.22 -17.25 -32.14
CA PHE A 402 2.37 -18.45 -32.23
C PHE A 402 1.48 -18.52 -33.47
N MET A 403 1.21 -17.41 -34.17
CA MET A 403 0.33 -17.43 -35.34
C MET A 403 1.12 -17.49 -36.65
N GLU A 404 0.72 -18.43 -37.51
CA GLU A 404 1.26 -18.59 -38.86
C GLU A 404 0.58 -17.59 -39.82
N ASN A 405 1.32 -17.09 -40.82
CA ASN A 405 0.83 -16.20 -41.89
C ASN A 405 0.36 -14.78 -41.50
N ILE A 406 0.73 -14.27 -40.32
CA ILE A 406 0.46 -12.87 -39.97
C ILE A 406 1.48 -11.97 -40.63
N LYS A 407 1.00 -11.14 -41.57
CA LYS A 407 1.80 -10.08 -42.19
C LYS A 407 2.13 -9.01 -41.16
N TYR A 408 3.38 -9.03 -40.69
CA TYR A 408 3.90 -7.96 -39.85
C TYR A 408 4.08 -6.66 -40.65
N SER A 409 3.80 -5.51 -40.03
CA SER A 409 3.91 -4.19 -40.66
C SER A 409 4.97 -3.33 -39.99
N GLU A 410 5.50 -2.32 -40.70
CA GLU A 410 6.42 -1.34 -40.10
C GLU A 410 5.76 -0.60 -38.92
N GLU A 411 4.46 -0.37 -39.00
CA GLU A 411 3.69 0.32 -37.96
C GLU A 411 3.68 -0.47 -36.66
N LYS A 412 3.52 -1.80 -36.71
CA LYS A 412 3.63 -2.67 -35.52
C LYS A 412 5.03 -2.61 -34.90
N ILE A 413 6.09 -2.61 -35.71
CA ILE A 413 7.48 -2.47 -35.22
C ILE A 413 7.69 -1.10 -34.55
N ARG A 414 7.19 -0.02 -35.17
CA ARG A 414 7.29 1.33 -34.58
C ARG A 414 6.50 1.45 -33.29
N SER A 415 5.32 0.85 -33.22
CA SER A 415 4.49 0.77 -32.00
C SER A 415 5.26 0.07 -30.88
N LEU A 416 5.85 -1.11 -31.15
CA LEU A 416 6.66 -1.83 -30.18
C LEU A 416 7.88 -1.04 -29.71
N LEU A 417 8.58 -0.33 -30.61
CA LEU A 417 9.70 0.54 -30.23
C LEU A 417 9.24 1.71 -29.35
N GLY A 418 8.09 2.31 -29.65
CA GLY A 418 7.50 3.36 -28.84
C GLY A 418 7.15 2.85 -27.44
N ASN A 419 6.48 1.71 -27.35
CA ASN A 419 6.12 1.10 -26.08
C ASN A 419 7.36 0.70 -25.28
N LYS A 420 8.36 0.07 -25.92
CA LYS A 420 9.61 -0.32 -25.28
C LYS A 420 10.30 0.86 -24.58
N LYS A 421 10.41 2.01 -25.24
CA LYS A 421 11.02 3.22 -24.64
C LYS A 421 10.31 3.69 -23.38
N GLU A 422 8.97 3.63 -23.36
CA GLU A 422 8.19 4.02 -22.18
C GLU A 422 8.36 3.02 -21.02
N PHE A 423 8.45 1.72 -21.31
CA PHE A 423 8.74 0.70 -20.30
C PHE A 423 10.18 0.79 -19.78
N ASP A 424 11.14 1.06 -20.65
CA ASP A 424 12.56 1.25 -20.27
C ASP A 424 12.77 2.47 -19.38
N THR A 425 11.88 3.46 -19.47
CA THR A 425 11.87 4.64 -18.57
C THR A 425 11.50 4.25 -17.14
N LEU A 426 10.73 3.17 -16.94
CA LEU A 426 10.41 2.62 -15.62
C LEU A 426 11.56 1.75 -15.09
N ASP A 427 11.98 0.76 -15.87
CA ASP A 427 13.14 -0.10 -15.58
C ASP A 427 13.64 -0.72 -16.91
N PRO A 428 14.93 -0.56 -17.27
CA PRO A 428 15.49 -1.11 -18.51
C PRO A 428 15.37 -2.63 -18.69
N LYS A 429 15.13 -3.39 -17.61
CA LYS A 429 14.94 -4.86 -17.68
C LYS A 429 13.47 -5.28 -17.79
N LEU A 430 12.53 -4.36 -17.53
CA LEU A 430 11.11 -4.66 -17.44
C LEU A 430 10.56 -5.23 -18.75
N TRP A 431 10.98 -4.69 -19.89
CA TRP A 431 10.53 -5.15 -21.19
C TRP A 431 10.87 -6.62 -21.45
N GLU A 432 12.12 -7.02 -21.20
CA GLU A 432 12.56 -8.41 -21.40
C GLU A 432 11.85 -9.36 -20.44
N GLU A 433 11.69 -8.93 -19.19
CA GLU A 433 11.02 -9.71 -18.16
C GLU A 433 9.54 -9.94 -18.47
N LEU A 434 8.79 -8.90 -18.84
CA LEU A 434 7.36 -8.96 -19.10
C LEU A 434 7.03 -9.73 -20.39
N PHE A 435 7.71 -9.44 -21.49
CA PHE A 435 7.27 -9.89 -22.81
C PHE A 435 8.04 -11.08 -23.39
N PHE A 436 9.32 -11.27 -23.05
CA PHE A 436 10.14 -12.29 -23.71
C PHE A 436 10.40 -13.53 -22.86
N ARG A 437 10.72 -13.35 -21.57
CA ARG A 437 11.12 -14.45 -20.69
C ARG A 437 10.14 -15.63 -20.75
N GLN A 438 8.85 -15.34 -20.61
CA GLN A 438 7.83 -16.36 -20.52
C GLN A 438 7.48 -17.00 -21.87
N ILE A 439 7.54 -16.23 -22.96
CA ILE A 439 7.34 -16.79 -24.29
C ILE A 439 8.41 -17.85 -24.57
N PHE A 440 9.65 -17.62 -24.16
CA PHE A 440 10.71 -18.60 -24.29
C PHE A 440 10.59 -19.81 -23.35
N GLU A 441 9.90 -19.65 -22.20
CA GLU A 441 9.57 -20.74 -21.28
C GLU A 441 8.34 -21.55 -21.74
N ASN A 442 7.54 -21.02 -22.68
CA ASN A 442 6.35 -21.69 -23.18
C ASN A 442 6.71 -22.89 -24.08
N LYS A 443 6.28 -24.09 -23.66
CA LYS A 443 6.51 -25.36 -24.36
C LYS A 443 5.87 -25.46 -25.75
N TYR A 444 4.93 -24.58 -26.09
CA TYR A 444 4.26 -24.55 -27.39
C TYR A 444 4.91 -23.59 -28.39
N LEU A 445 6.00 -22.90 -28.01
CA LEU A 445 6.71 -22.02 -28.93
C LEU A 445 7.41 -22.84 -30.01
N SER A 446 7.04 -22.64 -31.28
CA SER A 446 7.65 -23.36 -32.40
C SER A 446 9.09 -22.94 -32.66
N GLN A 447 9.85 -23.76 -33.38
CA GLN A 447 11.23 -23.42 -33.78
C GLN A 447 11.30 -22.09 -34.55
N PHE A 448 10.36 -21.87 -35.48
CA PHE A 448 10.27 -20.63 -36.26
C PHE A 448 9.74 -19.47 -35.41
N GLY A 449 8.78 -19.69 -34.51
CA GLY A 449 8.35 -18.71 -33.51
C GLY A 449 9.53 -18.22 -32.66
N ARG A 450 10.37 -19.14 -32.17
CA ARG A 450 11.58 -18.82 -31.41
C ARG A 450 12.59 -18.01 -32.22
N LYS A 451 12.80 -18.36 -33.50
CA LYS A 451 13.65 -17.57 -34.43
C LYS A 451 13.09 -16.15 -34.63
N LYS A 452 11.78 -16.00 -34.84
CA LYS A 452 11.10 -14.71 -35.02
C LYS A 452 11.24 -13.82 -33.78
N ILE A 453 10.97 -14.35 -32.58
CA ILE A 453 11.08 -13.58 -31.33
C ILE A 453 12.54 -13.20 -31.03
N HIS A 454 13.51 -14.08 -31.29
CA HIS A 454 14.93 -13.74 -31.14
C HIS A 454 15.38 -12.66 -32.14
N CYS A 455 14.90 -12.74 -33.38
CA CYS A 455 15.12 -11.73 -34.40
C CYS A 455 14.50 -10.38 -33.99
N LEU A 456 13.28 -10.39 -33.45
CA LEU A 456 12.61 -9.19 -32.95
C LEU A 456 13.38 -8.57 -31.78
N ALA A 457 13.73 -9.35 -30.75
CA ALA A 457 14.44 -8.85 -29.58
C ALA A 457 15.80 -8.22 -29.93
N LYS A 458 16.61 -8.90 -30.77
CA LYS A 458 17.87 -8.35 -31.27
C LYS A 458 17.67 -7.15 -32.18
N GLY A 459 16.66 -7.20 -33.02
CA GLY A 459 16.31 -6.14 -33.97
C GLY A 459 15.91 -4.85 -33.27
N LEU A 460 15.02 -4.92 -32.28
CA LEU A 460 14.59 -3.76 -31.49
C LEU A 460 15.80 -3.08 -30.82
N LYS A 461 16.68 -3.87 -30.19
CA LYS A 461 17.92 -3.36 -29.58
C LYS A 461 18.87 -2.73 -30.60
N ALA A 462 19.05 -3.37 -31.75
CA ALA A 462 19.91 -2.85 -32.81
C ALA A 462 19.37 -1.54 -33.43
N ILE A 463 18.05 -1.36 -33.48
CA ILE A 463 17.42 -0.12 -33.94
C ILE A 463 17.67 1.02 -32.93
N GLU A 464 17.54 0.75 -31.63
CA GLU A 464 17.86 1.74 -30.58
C GLU A 464 19.32 2.17 -30.60
N GLU A 465 20.23 1.22 -30.86
CA GLU A 465 21.66 1.47 -31.03
C GLU A 465 22.01 2.10 -32.40
N SER A 466 21.00 2.45 -33.22
CA SER A 466 21.16 3.03 -34.57
C SER A 466 21.98 2.17 -35.54
N ARG A 467 21.99 0.84 -35.33
CA ARG A 467 22.72 -0.15 -36.16
C ARG A 467 21.85 -0.80 -37.23
N LEU A 468 20.52 -0.70 -37.12
CA LEU A 468 19.55 -1.32 -38.01
C LEU A 468 18.38 -0.35 -38.24
N ALA A 469 17.81 -0.30 -39.44
CA ALA A 469 16.59 0.46 -39.69
C ALA A 469 15.34 -0.43 -39.54
N VAL A 470 14.19 0.19 -39.28
CA VAL A 470 12.89 -0.51 -39.18
C VAL A 470 12.57 -1.37 -40.41
N PRO A 471 12.79 -0.90 -41.67
CA PRO A 471 12.54 -1.73 -42.86
C PRO A 471 13.45 -2.96 -42.94
N ASP A 472 14.69 -2.87 -42.44
CA ASP A 472 15.65 -3.97 -42.46
C ASP A 472 15.22 -5.09 -41.50
N LEU A 473 14.74 -4.74 -40.30
CA LEU A 473 14.17 -5.71 -39.36
C LEU A 473 12.94 -6.38 -39.94
N LEU A 474 12.07 -5.61 -40.61
CA LEU A 474 10.90 -6.17 -41.28
C LEU A 474 11.29 -7.15 -42.39
N ALA A 475 12.33 -6.83 -43.17
CA ALA A 475 12.86 -7.73 -44.19
C ALA A 475 13.41 -9.03 -43.58
N GLN A 476 14.10 -8.96 -42.43
CA GLN A 476 14.58 -10.15 -41.71
C GLN A 476 13.42 -11.02 -41.21
N LEU A 477 12.38 -10.42 -40.62
CA LEU A 477 11.19 -11.17 -40.18
C LEU A 477 10.45 -11.82 -41.36
N ARG A 478 10.31 -11.12 -42.47
CA ARG A 478 9.71 -11.67 -43.71
C ARG A 478 10.54 -12.79 -44.32
N ALA A 479 11.87 -12.73 -44.20
CA ALA A 479 12.73 -13.82 -44.64
C ALA A 479 12.49 -15.09 -43.82
N ILE A 480 12.31 -14.97 -42.50
CA ILE A 480 11.97 -16.10 -41.62
C ILE A 480 10.57 -16.64 -41.94
N GLU A 481 9.59 -15.77 -42.21
CA GLU A 481 8.23 -16.18 -42.62
C GLU A 481 8.25 -16.91 -43.97
N ALA A 482 9.05 -16.44 -44.94
CA ALA A 482 9.23 -17.14 -46.21
C ALA A 482 9.93 -18.50 -46.02
N GLU A 483 10.90 -18.58 -45.10
CA GLU A 483 11.59 -19.82 -44.72
C GLU A 483 10.62 -20.84 -44.10
N GLU A 484 9.76 -20.40 -43.17
CA GLU A 484 8.74 -21.22 -42.50
C GLU A 484 7.70 -21.74 -43.50
N ASN A 485 7.20 -20.88 -44.40
CA ASN A 485 6.26 -21.27 -45.45
C ASN A 485 6.85 -22.30 -46.42
N LEU A 486 8.10 -22.09 -46.85
CA LEU A 486 8.80 -23.04 -47.71
C LEU A 486 9.03 -24.37 -46.99
N TYR A 487 9.39 -24.33 -45.71
CA TYR A 487 9.58 -25.52 -44.88
C TYR A 487 8.28 -26.34 -44.76
N GLY A 488 7.13 -25.70 -44.49
CA GLY A 488 5.84 -26.38 -44.40
C GLY A 488 5.41 -27.06 -45.72
N VAL A 489 5.61 -26.36 -46.85
CA VAL A 489 5.36 -26.91 -48.20
C VAL A 489 6.27 -28.10 -48.48
N LEU A 490 7.56 -27.98 -48.17
CA LEU A 490 8.53 -29.07 -48.35
C LEU A 490 8.19 -30.28 -47.48
N LEU A 491 7.90 -30.08 -46.20
CA LEU A 491 7.53 -31.15 -45.28
C LEU A 491 6.34 -31.96 -45.80
N THR A 492 5.31 -31.28 -46.29
CA THR A 492 4.10 -31.92 -46.86
C THR A 492 4.43 -32.78 -48.07
N HIS A 493 5.12 -32.22 -49.07
CA HIS A 493 5.42 -32.95 -50.31
C HIS A 493 6.48 -34.05 -50.13
N VAL A 494 7.49 -33.83 -49.29
CA VAL A 494 8.48 -34.86 -48.94
C VAL A 494 7.79 -36.03 -48.23
N LYS A 495 6.88 -35.76 -47.29
CA LYS A 495 6.09 -36.81 -46.62
C LYS A 495 5.23 -37.62 -47.58
N GLU A 496 4.46 -36.97 -48.45
CA GLU A 496 3.63 -37.65 -49.46
C GLU A 496 4.49 -38.56 -50.35
N ARG A 497 5.66 -38.06 -50.77
CA ARG A 497 6.57 -38.81 -51.64
C ARG A 497 7.21 -39.99 -50.92
N ILE A 498 7.67 -39.82 -49.68
CA ILE A 498 8.23 -40.91 -48.85
C ILE A 498 7.18 -41.98 -48.56
N ARG A 499 5.93 -41.59 -48.29
CA ARG A 499 4.80 -42.51 -48.09
C ARG A 499 4.50 -43.35 -49.35
N ASN A 500 4.74 -42.80 -50.54
CA ASN A 500 4.50 -43.50 -51.81
C ASN A 500 5.71 -44.34 -52.27
N PHE A 501 6.94 -43.99 -51.86
CA PHE A 501 8.18 -44.63 -52.29
C PHE A 501 9.06 -45.03 -51.09
N TYR A 502 8.58 -46.01 -50.32
CA TYR A 502 9.07 -46.42 -49.00
C TYR A 502 10.55 -46.88 -48.86
N SER A 503 11.39 -46.81 -49.89
CA SER A 503 12.70 -47.48 -49.90
C SER A 503 13.90 -46.68 -50.42
N ARG A 504 13.77 -45.39 -50.79
CA ARG A 504 14.85 -44.63 -51.46
C ARG A 504 15.10 -43.23 -50.87
N TYR A 505 15.51 -43.13 -49.61
CA TYR A 505 15.94 -41.85 -49.01
C TYR A 505 16.97 -41.98 -47.88
N ASN A 506 17.61 -43.15 -47.75
CA ASN A 506 18.54 -43.42 -46.65
C ASN A 506 19.98 -43.02 -46.97
N THR A 507 20.36 -43.03 -48.24
CA THR A 507 21.68 -42.58 -48.69
C THR A 507 21.67 -41.12 -49.13
N ARG A 508 22.83 -40.46 -49.05
CA ARG A 508 22.98 -39.04 -49.43
C ARG A 508 22.63 -38.80 -50.91
N THR A 509 23.01 -39.75 -51.77
CA THR A 509 22.68 -39.76 -53.20
C THR A 509 21.19 -39.91 -53.47
N GLU A 510 20.47 -40.70 -52.68
CA GLU A 510 19.01 -40.83 -52.77
C GLU A 510 18.30 -39.55 -52.29
N GLN A 511 18.80 -38.93 -51.23
CA GLN A 511 18.27 -37.65 -50.75
C GLN A 511 18.47 -36.53 -51.76
N ASP A 512 19.64 -36.46 -52.40
CA ASP A 512 19.91 -35.47 -53.45
C ASP A 512 19.02 -35.71 -54.69
N ALA A 513 18.74 -36.97 -55.06
CA ALA A 513 17.80 -37.30 -56.13
C ALA A 513 16.35 -36.94 -55.77
N LEU A 514 15.91 -37.26 -54.55
CA LEU A 514 14.58 -36.90 -54.04
C LEU A 514 14.40 -35.37 -53.98
N MET A 515 15.44 -34.64 -53.61
CA MET A 515 15.43 -33.18 -53.60
C MET A 515 15.21 -32.61 -55.01
N GLN A 516 15.88 -33.16 -56.03
CA GLN A 516 15.68 -32.73 -57.42
C GLN A 516 14.27 -33.04 -57.93
N GLU A 517 13.74 -34.23 -57.66
CA GLU A 517 12.36 -34.59 -58.04
C GLU A 517 11.32 -33.67 -57.41
N ILE A 518 11.47 -33.36 -56.11
CA ILE A 518 10.56 -32.48 -55.38
C ILE A 518 10.73 -31.02 -55.85
N ALA A 519 11.95 -30.59 -56.16
CA ALA A 519 12.19 -29.28 -56.74
C ALA A 519 11.46 -29.10 -58.08
N ASP A 520 11.53 -30.11 -58.94
CA ASP A 520 10.84 -30.10 -60.24
C ASP A 520 9.31 -30.15 -60.06
N GLU A 521 8.80 -30.94 -59.11
CA GLU A 521 7.37 -30.99 -58.79
C GLU A 521 6.84 -29.66 -58.27
N LEU A 522 7.57 -29.02 -57.35
CA LEU A 522 7.20 -27.71 -56.78
C LEU A 522 7.26 -26.59 -57.83
N ARG A 523 8.23 -26.63 -58.75
CA ARG A 523 8.31 -25.70 -59.89
C ARG A 523 7.13 -25.89 -60.84
N ASN A 524 6.80 -27.13 -61.18
CA ASN A 524 5.68 -27.45 -62.08
C ASN A 524 4.32 -27.07 -61.48
N LYS A 525 4.17 -27.14 -60.15
CA LYS A 525 2.97 -26.69 -59.42
C LYS A 525 2.94 -25.18 -59.15
N GLY A 526 4.00 -24.44 -59.46
CA GLY A 526 4.10 -23.00 -59.20
C GLY A 526 4.22 -22.64 -57.71
N LEU A 527 4.55 -23.61 -56.85
CA LEU A 527 4.60 -23.46 -55.39
C LEU A 527 5.97 -23.02 -54.87
N ALA A 528 7.01 -23.09 -55.71
CA ALA A 528 8.36 -22.60 -55.39
C ALA A 528 8.91 -21.71 -56.50
N VAL A 529 9.32 -20.48 -56.13
CA VAL A 529 9.85 -19.47 -57.07
C VAL A 529 11.39 -19.53 -57.17
N GLY A 530 12.07 -20.27 -56.27
CA GLY A 530 13.54 -20.32 -56.16
C GLY A 530 14.12 -21.72 -55.96
N GLU A 531 15.44 -21.80 -55.77
CA GLU A 531 16.14 -23.04 -55.39
C GLU A 531 15.89 -23.39 -53.93
N ILE A 532 15.65 -24.68 -53.65
CA ILE A 532 15.47 -25.18 -52.29
C ILE A 532 16.84 -25.25 -51.59
N PRO A 533 17.03 -24.60 -50.42
CA PRO A 533 18.28 -24.72 -49.68
C PRO A 533 18.57 -26.17 -49.27
N PRO A 534 19.74 -26.75 -49.61
CA PRO A 534 20.05 -28.15 -49.31
C PRO A 534 20.06 -28.46 -47.80
N ALA A 535 20.36 -27.46 -46.96
CA ALA A 535 20.31 -27.60 -45.50
C ALA A 535 18.87 -27.79 -45.00
N MET A 536 17.93 -26.96 -45.48
CA MET A 536 16.51 -27.05 -45.13
C MET A 536 15.91 -28.39 -45.55
N PHE A 537 16.22 -28.88 -46.75
CA PHE A 537 15.75 -30.19 -47.20
C PHE A 537 16.25 -31.33 -46.29
N ARG A 538 17.53 -31.29 -45.89
CA ARG A 538 18.10 -32.28 -44.97
C ARG A 538 17.44 -32.22 -43.60
N ASP A 539 17.17 -31.03 -43.08
CA ASP A 539 16.47 -30.85 -41.81
C ASP A 539 15.05 -31.43 -41.87
N VAL A 540 14.31 -31.20 -42.95
CA VAL A 540 12.98 -31.83 -43.19
C VAL A 540 13.10 -33.35 -43.17
N VAL A 541 14.06 -33.94 -43.89
CA VAL A 541 14.24 -35.41 -43.92
C VAL A 541 14.61 -35.96 -42.53
N VAL A 542 15.45 -35.27 -41.77
CA VAL A 542 15.80 -35.65 -40.39
C VAL A 542 14.56 -35.60 -39.50
N ASN A 543 13.73 -34.56 -39.62
CA ASN A 543 12.50 -34.43 -38.84
C ASN A 543 11.47 -35.52 -39.19
N ILE A 544 11.33 -35.89 -40.46
CA ILE A 544 10.51 -37.04 -40.88
C ILE A 544 11.05 -38.35 -40.30
N LYS A 545 12.38 -38.54 -40.23
CA LYS A 545 12.98 -39.72 -39.59
C LYS A 545 12.69 -39.77 -38.09
N LYS A 546 12.81 -38.63 -37.40
CA LYS A 546 12.47 -38.52 -35.97
C LYS A 546 11.00 -38.84 -35.71
N GLU A 547 10.10 -38.32 -36.55
CA GLU A 547 8.69 -38.67 -36.53
C GLU A 547 8.45 -40.17 -36.70
N ALA A 548 9.09 -40.80 -37.70
CA ALA A 548 8.95 -42.24 -37.91
C ALA A 548 9.44 -43.05 -36.71
N ILE A 549 10.55 -42.63 -36.07
CA ILE A 549 11.04 -43.24 -34.83
C ILE A 549 10.03 -43.04 -33.70
N TYR A 550 9.45 -41.85 -33.56
CA TYR A 550 8.44 -41.57 -32.55
C TYR A 550 7.21 -42.45 -32.75
N LEU A 551 6.58 -42.42 -33.93
CA LEU A 551 5.35 -43.16 -34.23
C LEU A 551 5.51 -44.67 -34.17
N HIS A 552 6.63 -45.22 -34.66
CA HIS A 552 6.79 -46.68 -34.75
C HIS A 552 7.49 -47.32 -33.54
N ASN A 553 8.34 -46.59 -32.81
CA ASN A 553 9.13 -47.17 -31.72
C ASN A 553 8.77 -46.61 -30.34
N LEU A 554 8.56 -45.30 -30.21
CA LEU A 554 8.39 -44.65 -28.90
C LEU A 554 6.92 -44.56 -28.49
N LEU A 555 6.05 -44.06 -29.37
CA LEU A 555 4.63 -43.88 -29.11
C LEU A 555 3.92 -45.19 -28.69
N PRO A 556 4.15 -46.35 -29.32
CA PRO A 556 3.56 -47.60 -28.86
C PRO A 556 3.99 -48.00 -27.45
N LYS A 557 5.24 -47.69 -27.06
CA LYS A 557 5.74 -47.94 -25.70
C LYS A 557 5.14 -46.97 -24.69
N ILE A 558 5.10 -45.68 -25.03
CA ILE A 558 4.49 -44.63 -24.22
C ILE A 558 3.02 -44.97 -23.94
N VAL A 559 2.28 -45.44 -24.94
CA VAL A 559 0.88 -45.84 -24.78
C VAL A 559 0.74 -47.12 -23.95
N ALA A 560 1.59 -48.12 -24.17
CA ALA A 560 1.53 -49.40 -23.44
C ALA A 560 1.91 -49.27 -21.96
N GLU A 561 2.93 -48.44 -21.65
CA GLU A 561 3.50 -48.28 -20.30
C GLU A 561 3.01 -47.00 -19.59
N ARG A 562 2.23 -46.15 -20.27
CA ARG A 562 1.80 -44.81 -19.81
C ARG A 562 2.99 -43.93 -19.38
N ASP A 563 4.12 -44.06 -20.06
CA ASP A 563 5.37 -43.38 -19.71
C ASP A 563 5.37 -41.92 -20.20
N VAL A 564 4.86 -41.03 -19.33
CA VAL A 564 4.85 -39.57 -19.55
C VAL A 564 6.27 -39.00 -19.60
N ALA A 565 7.21 -39.58 -18.85
CA ALA A 565 8.58 -39.07 -18.79
C ALA A 565 9.30 -39.28 -20.13
N LEU A 566 9.13 -40.45 -20.75
CA LEU A 566 9.68 -40.74 -22.07
C LEU A 566 9.08 -39.83 -23.17
N ARG A 567 7.80 -39.47 -23.03
CA ARG A 567 7.15 -38.50 -23.92
C ARG A 567 7.77 -37.10 -23.80
N GLU A 568 7.87 -36.57 -22.58
CA GLU A 568 8.44 -35.23 -22.37
C GLU A 568 9.94 -35.19 -22.73
N ASP A 569 10.71 -36.24 -22.46
CA ASP A 569 12.13 -36.34 -22.87
C ASP A 569 12.30 -36.31 -24.40
N PHE A 570 11.41 -36.98 -25.14
CA PHE A 570 11.41 -36.88 -26.60
C PHE A 570 11.03 -35.47 -27.08
N LEU A 571 10.01 -34.84 -26.49
CA LEU A 571 9.61 -33.48 -26.86
C LEU A 571 10.73 -32.46 -26.62
N ASP A 572 11.42 -32.55 -25.48
CA ASP A 572 12.50 -31.63 -25.12
C ASP A 572 13.75 -31.79 -26.00
N ASN A 573 14.03 -33.01 -26.48
CA ASN A 573 15.27 -33.31 -27.23
C ASN A 573 15.09 -33.45 -28.75
N SER A 574 13.88 -33.72 -29.24
CA SER A 574 13.64 -33.98 -30.67
C SER A 574 13.72 -32.71 -31.52
N GLY A 575 13.39 -31.55 -30.96
CA GLY A 575 13.25 -30.29 -31.70
C GLY A 575 12.04 -30.28 -32.64
N LEU A 576 11.10 -31.23 -32.49
CA LEU A 576 9.80 -31.20 -33.17
C LEU A 576 8.83 -30.33 -32.37
N ASP A 577 8.00 -29.56 -33.07
CA ASP A 577 7.02 -28.69 -32.41
C ASP A 577 6.00 -29.54 -31.63
N ARG A 578 5.72 -29.15 -30.38
CA ARG A 578 4.84 -29.92 -29.49
C ARG A 578 3.44 -30.12 -30.07
N PHE A 579 2.88 -29.08 -30.68
CA PHE A 579 1.58 -29.15 -31.36
C PHE A 579 1.58 -30.18 -32.49
N TYR A 580 2.67 -30.24 -33.25
CA TYR A 580 2.83 -31.21 -34.33
C TYR A 580 2.87 -32.65 -33.82
N VAL A 581 3.62 -32.91 -32.75
CA VAL A 581 3.67 -34.23 -32.12
C VAL A 581 2.30 -34.60 -31.54
N GLU A 582 1.58 -33.66 -30.93
CA GLU A 582 0.23 -33.88 -30.44
C GLU A 582 -0.77 -34.20 -31.55
N GLU A 583 -0.67 -33.58 -32.74
CA GLU A 583 -1.50 -33.98 -33.88
C GLU A 583 -1.16 -35.41 -34.36
N LEU A 584 0.13 -35.77 -34.42
CA LEU A 584 0.57 -37.13 -34.77
C LEU A 584 0.06 -38.19 -33.78
N GLU A 585 0.08 -37.88 -32.49
CA GLU A 585 -0.51 -38.74 -31.45
C GLU A 585 -2.01 -38.92 -31.66
N ARG A 586 -2.73 -37.85 -32.00
CA ARG A 586 -4.18 -37.92 -32.28
C ARG A 586 -4.45 -38.82 -33.48
N GLU A 587 -3.75 -38.59 -34.59
CA GLU A 587 -3.87 -39.40 -35.81
C GLU A 587 -3.56 -40.88 -35.53
N TYR A 588 -2.56 -41.18 -34.71
CA TYR A 588 -2.23 -42.55 -34.32
C TYR A 588 -3.37 -43.21 -33.53
N PHE A 589 -3.97 -42.52 -32.56
CA PHE A 589 -5.10 -43.05 -31.78
C PHE A 589 -6.34 -43.28 -32.66
N GLU A 590 -6.63 -42.34 -33.57
CA GLU A 590 -7.73 -42.45 -34.54
C GLU A 590 -7.52 -43.64 -35.50
N LEU A 591 -6.31 -43.81 -36.05
CA LEU A 591 -6.00 -44.89 -37.00
C LEU A 591 -6.03 -46.28 -36.35
N ASN A 592 -5.73 -46.38 -35.04
CA ASN A 592 -5.69 -47.64 -34.31
C ASN A 592 -6.95 -47.89 -33.46
N ASN A 593 -7.97 -47.02 -33.54
CA ASN A 593 -9.20 -47.10 -32.72
C ASN A 593 -8.91 -47.21 -31.20
N LEU A 594 -7.98 -46.41 -30.69
CA LEU A 594 -7.63 -46.35 -29.28
C LEU A 594 -8.49 -45.31 -28.54
N ASP A 595 -8.60 -45.41 -27.21
CA ASP A 595 -9.40 -44.49 -26.40
C ASP A 595 -8.73 -43.10 -26.29
N MET A 596 -9.47 -42.06 -26.64
CA MET A 596 -9.00 -40.68 -26.60
C MET A 596 -8.86 -40.15 -25.16
N GLU A 597 -9.53 -40.74 -24.17
CA GLU A 597 -9.33 -40.39 -22.77
C GLU A 597 -7.93 -40.77 -22.27
N ASP A 598 -7.40 -41.91 -22.71
CA ASP A 598 -6.04 -42.34 -22.36
C ASP A 598 -4.98 -41.38 -22.91
N LEU A 599 -5.17 -40.87 -24.13
CA LEU A 599 -4.32 -39.83 -24.72
C LEU A 599 -4.36 -38.53 -23.89
N TYR A 600 -5.53 -38.15 -23.38
CA TYR A 600 -5.69 -36.97 -22.54
C TYR A 600 -4.96 -37.11 -21.18
N LEU A 601 -5.00 -38.29 -20.57
CA LEU A 601 -4.29 -38.59 -19.33
C LEU A 601 -2.77 -38.52 -19.51
N ILE A 602 -2.25 -39.10 -20.60
CA ILE A 602 -0.81 -39.04 -20.96
C ILE A 602 -0.37 -37.58 -21.16
N ARG A 603 -1.20 -36.75 -21.82
CA ARG A 603 -0.89 -35.33 -22.08
C ARG A 603 -0.89 -34.47 -20.82
N LYS A 604 -1.80 -34.72 -19.87
CA LYS A 604 -1.87 -33.97 -18.61
C LYS A 604 -0.84 -34.41 -17.57
N GLY A 605 -0.13 -35.50 -17.82
CA GLY A 605 0.84 -36.04 -16.87
C GLY A 605 0.22 -36.66 -15.62
N TYR A 606 -1.06 -37.04 -15.67
CA TYR A 606 -1.68 -37.82 -14.60
C TYR A 606 -1.25 -39.28 -14.75
N ALA A 607 -0.14 -39.64 -14.12
CA ALA A 607 0.15 -41.03 -13.83
C ALA A 607 -0.86 -41.55 -12.79
N VAL A 608 -1.44 -42.73 -13.04
CA VAL A 608 -2.05 -43.54 -11.99
C VAL A 608 -0.98 -44.46 -11.43
#